data_AF-A0A952SQ34-F1
#
_entry.id   AF-A0A952SQ34-F1
#
_cell.length_a   1.000
_cell.length_b   1.000
_cell.length_c   1.000
_cell.angle_alpha   90.00
_cell.angle_beta   90.00
_cell.angle_gamma   90.00
#
_symmetry.space_group_name_H-M   'P 1'
#
loop_
_entity.id
_entity.type
_entity.pdbx_description
1 polymer ?
#
loop_
_entity_poly.entity_id
_entity_poly.type
_entity_poly.pdbx_seq_one_letter_code
_entity_poly.pdbx_strand_id
1 'polypeptide(L)'
;MATVLPQSREQMIAWFAARIASWASSPTAINLTMAQVTQLATLLNEAQNAQTAAIAARIASKDATLLFHQHADLLRAFGGDMITLIKAGAEINNDPSIYAQASVPPPADPSPLGPPPTPTDLNSRLNTAGQVVLTWKCTRKGGTSFNIARRTTAPTQPVSGWTLIGTSEVQRFIDTALPVGLESATYRVIASRAGGSSVPSDVSTIFFGTGNQQETEDGNSGLTLAA
;
A
#
# COMPACT_ATOMS: atom_id res chain seq x y z
N MET A 1 23.94 40.83 -17.77
CA MET A 1 23.65 41.28 -19.16
C MET A 1 22.37 40.60 -19.59
N ALA A 2 21.35 41.35 -20.02
CA ALA A 2 20.10 40.76 -20.51
C ALA A 2 20.39 40.02 -21.83
N THR A 3 20.09 38.72 -21.89
CA THR A 3 20.23 37.94 -23.12
C THR A 3 19.13 38.37 -24.09
N VAL A 4 19.51 38.98 -25.21
CA VAL A 4 18.58 39.45 -26.26
C VAL A 4 17.87 38.27 -26.94
N LEU A 5 18.51 37.10 -26.96
CA LEU A 5 17.97 35.86 -27.49
C LEU A 5 17.20 35.09 -26.40
N PRO A 6 15.95 34.66 -26.66
CA PRO A 6 15.23 33.81 -25.73
C PRO A 6 15.95 32.48 -25.47
N GLN A 7 15.85 31.99 -24.24
CA GLN A 7 16.51 30.75 -23.80
C GLN A 7 15.79 29.48 -24.28
N SER A 8 14.46 29.53 -24.41
CA SER A 8 13.71 28.40 -24.93
C SER A 8 13.79 28.37 -26.46
N ARG A 9 13.99 27.18 -27.03
CA ARG A 9 14.11 26.98 -28.48
C ARG A 9 12.85 27.46 -29.22
N GLU A 10 11.69 27.29 -28.60
CA GLU A 10 10.39 27.67 -29.17
C GLU A 10 10.24 29.19 -29.24
N GLN A 11 10.61 29.91 -28.16
CA GLN A 11 10.63 31.37 -28.17
C GLN A 11 11.73 31.91 -29.09
N MET A 12 12.87 31.22 -29.20
CA MET A 12 13.95 31.58 -30.12
C MET A 12 13.48 31.52 -31.58
N ILE A 13 12.80 30.44 -31.98
CA ILE A 13 12.20 30.28 -33.31
C ILE A 13 11.20 31.42 -33.59
N ALA A 14 10.28 31.69 -32.66
CA ALA A 14 9.31 32.79 -32.80
C ALA A 14 9.98 34.17 -32.88
N TRP A 15 11.06 34.38 -32.11
CA TRP A 15 11.79 35.64 -32.08
C TRP A 15 12.48 35.96 -33.41
N PHE A 16 13.08 34.95 -34.05
CA PHE A 16 13.66 35.08 -35.39
C PHE A 16 12.58 35.23 -36.47
N ALA A 17 11.49 34.47 -36.38
CA ALA A 17 10.37 34.57 -37.33
C ALA A 17 9.77 35.98 -37.39
N ALA A 18 9.67 36.67 -36.24
CA ALA A 18 9.15 38.03 -36.19
C ALA A 18 10.08 39.10 -36.80
N ARG A 19 11.36 38.79 -37.02
CA ARG A 19 12.40 39.79 -37.39
C ARG A 19 13.00 39.57 -38.77
N ILE A 20 12.92 38.35 -39.29
CA ILE A 20 13.63 38.02 -40.52
C ILE A 20 13.18 38.85 -41.73
N ALA A 21 11.90 39.23 -41.78
CA ALA A 21 11.36 40.09 -42.84
C ALA A 21 11.98 41.50 -42.83
N SER A 22 12.15 42.12 -41.66
CA SER A 22 12.78 43.45 -41.55
C SER A 22 14.28 43.42 -41.78
N TRP A 23 14.94 42.30 -41.46
CA TRP A 23 16.36 42.12 -41.79
C TRP A 23 16.57 41.89 -43.29
N ALA A 24 15.63 41.24 -43.96
CA ALA A 24 15.67 41.02 -45.41
C ALA A 24 15.43 42.32 -46.21
N SER A 25 14.68 43.29 -45.68
CA SER A 25 14.37 44.52 -46.41
C SER A 25 15.55 45.49 -46.53
N SER A 26 16.50 45.47 -45.59
CA SER A 26 17.66 46.37 -45.60
C SER A 26 18.87 45.78 -44.85
N PRO A 27 19.42 44.64 -45.30
CA PRO A 27 20.45 43.92 -44.55
C PRO A 27 21.76 44.72 -44.36
N THR A 28 22.15 45.51 -45.36
CA THR A 28 23.38 46.32 -45.30
C THR A 28 23.29 47.44 -44.26
N ALA A 29 22.10 47.97 -43.99
CA ALA A 29 21.88 48.99 -42.96
C ALA A 29 22.14 48.47 -41.53
N ILE A 30 22.13 47.15 -41.34
CA ILE A 30 22.38 46.46 -40.07
C ILE A 30 23.65 45.59 -40.11
N ASN A 31 24.55 45.85 -41.06
CA ASN A 31 25.81 45.11 -41.24
C ASN A 31 25.65 43.60 -41.49
N LEU A 32 24.56 43.20 -42.17
CA LEU A 32 24.35 41.84 -42.64
C LEU A 32 24.45 41.77 -44.18
N THR A 33 24.79 40.60 -44.69
CA THR A 33 24.72 40.29 -46.12
C THR A 33 23.41 39.58 -46.47
N MET A 34 22.97 39.70 -47.71
CA MET A 34 21.77 38.98 -48.18
C MET A 34 21.93 37.46 -48.06
N ALA A 35 23.14 36.92 -48.29
CA ALA A 35 23.43 35.50 -48.14
C ALA A 35 23.21 35.00 -46.70
N GLN A 36 23.62 35.78 -45.69
CA GLN A 36 23.40 35.45 -44.28
C GLN A 36 21.91 35.45 -43.92
N VAL A 37 21.14 36.43 -44.42
CA VAL A 37 19.68 36.47 -44.18
C VAL A 37 18.98 35.29 -44.84
N THR A 38 19.36 34.91 -46.06
CA THR A 38 18.82 33.72 -46.73
C THR A 38 19.14 32.44 -45.96
N GLN A 39 20.38 32.27 -45.50
CA GLN A 39 20.76 31.11 -44.69
C GLN A 39 19.95 31.03 -43.39
N LEU A 40 19.74 32.17 -42.71
CA LEU A 40 18.91 32.23 -41.52
C LEU A 40 17.45 31.85 -41.83
N ALA A 41 16.92 32.25 -42.99
CA ALA A 41 15.55 31.92 -43.40
C ALA A 41 15.38 30.42 -43.65
N THR A 42 16.37 29.78 -44.27
CA THR A 42 16.39 28.32 -44.43
C THR A 42 16.39 27.61 -43.08
N LEU A 43 17.30 27.99 -42.17
CA LEU A 43 17.38 27.39 -40.83
C LEU A 43 16.11 27.59 -40.01
N LEU A 44 15.47 28.77 -40.14
CA LEU A 44 14.21 29.06 -39.47
C LEU A 44 13.08 28.14 -39.97
N ASN A 45 12.96 27.96 -41.29
CA ASN A 45 11.97 27.07 -41.89
C ASN A 45 12.20 25.62 -41.45
N GLU A 46 13.45 25.15 -41.47
CA GLU A 46 13.82 23.81 -40.98
C GLU A 46 13.44 23.63 -39.50
N ALA A 47 13.72 24.63 -38.66
CA ALA A 47 13.39 24.59 -37.24
C ALA A 47 11.87 24.58 -36.98
N GLN A 48 11.09 25.36 -37.72
CA GLN A 48 9.62 25.38 -37.63
C GLN A 48 8.99 24.04 -38.07
N ASN A 49 9.51 23.45 -39.15
CA ASN A 49 9.09 22.13 -39.62
C ASN A 49 9.41 21.04 -38.58
N ALA A 50 10.62 21.05 -38.03
CA ALA A 50 11.03 20.11 -36.99
C ALA A 50 10.21 20.26 -35.71
N GLN A 51 9.87 21.49 -35.30
CA GLN A 51 9.02 21.76 -34.14
C GLN A 51 7.61 21.17 -34.33
N THR A 52 7.01 21.39 -35.50
CA THR A 52 5.67 20.86 -35.83
C THR A 52 5.67 19.33 -35.86
N ALA A 53 6.68 18.72 -36.48
CA ALA A 53 6.85 17.27 -36.52
C ALA A 53 7.02 16.68 -35.10
N ALA A 54 7.79 17.34 -34.23
CA ALA A 54 7.98 16.90 -32.84
C ALA A 54 6.67 16.96 -32.03
N ILE A 55 5.85 18.00 -32.21
CA ILE A 55 4.54 18.09 -31.56
C ILE A 55 3.60 16.99 -32.07
N ALA A 56 3.53 16.79 -33.39
CA ALA A 56 2.72 15.74 -33.99
C ALA A 56 3.12 14.34 -33.50
N ALA A 57 4.42 14.06 -33.41
CA ALA A 57 4.93 12.78 -32.90
C ALA A 57 4.55 12.55 -31.42
N ARG A 58 4.59 13.59 -30.58
CA ARG A 58 4.15 13.48 -29.17
C ARG A 58 2.66 13.20 -29.05
N ILE A 59 1.83 13.80 -29.91
CA ILE A 59 0.39 13.52 -29.94
C ILE A 59 0.15 12.08 -30.41
N ALA A 60 0.75 11.68 -31.54
CA ALA A 60 0.62 10.33 -32.07
C ALA A 60 1.07 9.25 -31.06
N SER A 61 2.13 9.51 -30.29
CA SER A 61 2.58 8.60 -29.23
C SER A 61 1.55 8.46 -28.10
N LYS A 62 0.88 9.54 -27.70
CA LYS A 62 -0.19 9.50 -26.68
C LYS A 62 -1.40 8.72 -27.20
N ASP A 63 -1.81 9.00 -28.43
CA ASP A 63 -2.96 8.36 -29.06
C ASP A 63 -2.73 6.85 -29.26
N ALA A 64 -1.53 6.46 -29.73
CA ALA A 64 -1.15 5.06 -29.86
C ALA A 64 -1.16 4.33 -28.51
N THR A 65 -0.73 5.01 -27.43
CA THR A 65 -0.76 4.46 -26.07
C THR A 65 -2.19 4.24 -25.59
N LEU A 66 -3.07 5.22 -25.81
CA LEU A 66 -4.49 5.11 -25.48
C LEU A 66 -5.15 3.94 -26.21
N LEU A 67 -4.90 3.80 -27.51
CA LEU A 67 -5.43 2.71 -28.32
C LEU A 67 -4.94 1.34 -27.84
N PHE A 68 -3.65 1.22 -27.50
CA PHE A 68 -3.12 0.00 -26.91
C PHE A 68 -3.88 -0.41 -25.64
N HIS A 69 -4.11 0.52 -24.71
CA HIS A 69 -4.87 0.24 -23.48
C HIS A 69 -6.31 -0.15 -23.77
N GLN A 70 -6.99 0.58 -24.66
CA GLN A 70 -8.36 0.26 -25.07
C GLN A 70 -8.46 -1.15 -25.66
N HIS A 71 -7.54 -1.52 -26.55
CA HIS A 71 -7.52 -2.86 -27.14
C HIS A 71 -7.17 -3.94 -26.12
N ALA A 72 -6.26 -3.68 -25.19
CA ALA A 72 -5.93 -4.62 -24.12
C ALA A 72 -7.13 -4.84 -23.18
N ASP A 73 -7.91 -3.80 -22.87
CA ASP A 73 -9.10 -3.91 -22.04
C ASP A 73 -10.24 -4.64 -22.75
N LEU A 74 -10.47 -4.36 -24.03
CA LEU A 74 -11.43 -5.11 -24.85
C LEU A 74 -11.05 -6.59 -24.97
N LEU A 75 -9.76 -6.89 -25.18
CA LEU A 75 -9.26 -8.27 -25.21
C LEU A 75 -9.50 -8.98 -23.87
N ARG A 76 -9.23 -8.30 -22.75
CA ARG A 76 -9.46 -8.85 -21.42
C ARG A 76 -10.95 -9.12 -21.17
N ALA A 77 -11.83 -8.19 -21.54
CA ALA A 77 -13.27 -8.35 -21.38
C ALA A 77 -13.78 -9.55 -22.19
N PHE A 78 -13.52 -9.55 -23.50
CA PHE A 78 -13.98 -10.62 -24.39
C PHE A 78 -13.35 -11.97 -24.05
N GLY A 79 -12.06 -12.00 -23.72
CA GLY A 79 -11.38 -13.22 -23.26
C GLY A 79 -11.96 -13.75 -21.94
N GLY A 80 -12.35 -12.87 -21.02
CA GLY A 80 -13.05 -13.24 -19.79
C GLY A 80 -14.41 -13.87 -20.05
N ASP A 81 -15.17 -13.33 -21.00
CA ASP A 81 -16.47 -13.89 -21.42
C ASP A 81 -16.30 -15.29 -22.04
N MET A 82 -15.27 -15.49 -22.86
CA MET A 82 -14.95 -16.80 -23.44
C MET A 82 -14.58 -17.84 -22.37
N ILE A 83 -13.77 -17.46 -21.37
CA ILE A 83 -13.46 -18.35 -20.23
C ILE A 83 -14.73 -18.68 -19.43
N THR A 84 -15.64 -17.73 -19.27
CA THR A 84 -16.93 -17.95 -18.60
C THR A 84 -17.78 -18.97 -19.37
N LEU A 85 -17.82 -18.86 -20.71
CA LEU A 85 -18.52 -19.81 -21.56
C LEU A 85 -17.90 -21.22 -21.48
N ILE A 86 -16.58 -21.33 -21.45
CA ILE A 86 -15.87 -22.62 -21.26
C ILE A 86 -16.28 -23.27 -19.93
N LYS A 87 -16.28 -22.50 -18.84
CA LYS A 87 -16.70 -22.99 -17.52
C LYS A 87 -18.17 -23.45 -17.53
N ALA A 88 -19.06 -22.62 -18.08
CA ALA A 88 -20.47 -22.96 -18.20
C ALA A 88 -20.67 -24.22 -19.06
N GLY A 89 -19.90 -24.40 -20.14
CA GLY A 89 -19.94 -25.61 -20.96
C GLY A 89 -19.54 -26.87 -20.19
N ALA A 90 -18.48 -26.80 -19.37
CA ALA A 90 -18.07 -27.91 -18.51
C ALA A 90 -19.16 -28.27 -17.48
N GLU A 91 -19.80 -27.26 -16.87
CA GLU A 91 -20.88 -27.45 -15.89
C GLU A 91 -22.16 -28.01 -16.53
N ILE A 92 -22.63 -27.43 -17.63
CA ILE A 92 -23.87 -27.84 -18.32
C ILE A 92 -23.77 -29.29 -18.80
N ASN A 93 -22.62 -29.69 -19.32
CA ASN A 93 -22.42 -31.04 -19.86
C ASN A 93 -21.91 -32.03 -18.82
N ASN A 94 -21.63 -31.60 -17.58
CA ASN A 94 -20.94 -32.39 -16.57
C ASN A 94 -19.64 -33.04 -17.10
N ASP A 95 -18.89 -32.31 -17.92
CA ASP A 95 -17.67 -32.80 -18.59
C ASP A 95 -16.45 -31.94 -18.24
N PRO A 96 -15.65 -32.34 -17.24
CA PRO A 96 -14.42 -31.65 -16.86
C PRO A 96 -13.31 -31.68 -17.93
N SER A 97 -13.40 -32.56 -18.95
CA SER A 97 -12.36 -32.66 -19.99
C SER A 97 -12.27 -31.41 -20.87
N ILE A 98 -13.34 -30.62 -20.91
CA ILE A 98 -13.43 -29.33 -21.61
C ILE A 98 -12.34 -28.35 -21.13
N TYR A 99 -11.96 -28.38 -19.84
CA TYR A 99 -10.87 -27.56 -19.31
C TYR A 99 -9.51 -27.92 -19.93
N ALA A 100 -9.22 -29.21 -20.06
CA ALA A 100 -7.99 -29.69 -20.67
C ALA A 100 -7.95 -29.38 -22.17
N GLN A 101 -9.08 -29.52 -22.88
CA GLN A 101 -9.20 -29.15 -24.29
C GLN A 101 -8.96 -27.65 -24.51
N ALA A 102 -9.48 -26.81 -23.61
CA ALA A 102 -9.28 -25.36 -23.65
C ALA A 102 -7.93 -24.89 -23.09
N SER A 103 -7.11 -25.80 -22.54
CA SER A 103 -5.88 -25.46 -21.79
C SER A 103 -6.11 -24.44 -20.67
N VAL A 104 -7.29 -24.49 -20.03
CA VAL A 104 -7.68 -23.63 -18.91
C VAL A 104 -7.70 -24.48 -17.65
N PRO A 105 -7.09 -24.05 -16.54
CA PRO A 105 -7.17 -24.81 -15.29
C PRO A 105 -8.63 -24.83 -14.77
N PRO A 106 -9.10 -25.97 -14.23
CA PRO A 106 -10.41 -26.03 -13.61
C PRO A 106 -10.49 -25.08 -12.40
N PRO A 107 -11.71 -24.65 -12.01
CA PRO A 107 -11.92 -23.92 -10.77
C PRO A 107 -11.34 -24.67 -9.57
N ALA A 108 -10.75 -23.94 -8.62
CA ALA A 108 -10.26 -24.55 -7.39
C ALA A 108 -11.43 -25.03 -6.52
N ASP A 109 -11.26 -26.18 -5.88
CA ASP A 109 -12.24 -26.67 -4.92
C ASP A 109 -12.36 -25.71 -3.73
N PRO A 110 -13.59 -25.50 -3.20
CA PRO A 110 -13.77 -24.74 -1.97
C PRO A 110 -13.04 -25.45 -0.82
N SER A 111 -12.05 -24.79 -0.25
CA SER A 111 -11.36 -25.27 0.95
C SER A 111 -11.88 -24.53 2.19
N PRO A 112 -12.13 -25.23 3.30
CA PRO A 112 -12.43 -24.58 4.56
C PRO A 112 -11.29 -23.64 4.95
N LEU A 113 -11.64 -22.43 5.39
CA LEU A 113 -10.68 -21.53 6.02
C LEU A 113 -10.13 -22.22 7.28
N GLY A 114 -8.81 -22.43 7.35
CA GLY A 114 -8.14 -23.02 8.53
C GLY A 114 -8.26 -22.14 9.79
N PRO A 115 -7.48 -22.32 10.86
CA PRO A 115 -7.54 -21.44 12.02
C PRO A 115 -7.23 -19.96 11.67
N PRO A 116 -7.73 -18.97 12.42
CA PRO A 116 -7.33 -17.59 12.23
C PRO A 116 -5.84 -17.39 12.58
N PRO A 117 -5.17 -16.36 12.05
CA PRO A 117 -3.86 -15.97 12.53
C PRO A 117 -3.92 -15.52 13.99
N THR A 118 -2.81 -15.69 14.70
CA THR A 118 -2.64 -15.22 16.09
C THR A 118 -2.94 -13.72 16.19
N PRO A 119 -3.76 -13.27 17.16
CA PRO A 119 -3.94 -11.85 17.42
C PRO A 119 -2.64 -11.18 17.84
N THR A 120 -2.40 -9.97 17.34
CA THR A 120 -1.21 -9.17 17.61
C THR A 120 -1.56 -7.81 18.20
N ASP A 121 -0.55 -7.05 18.63
CA ASP A 121 -0.68 -5.70 19.18
C ASP A 121 -1.73 -5.63 20.32
N LEU A 122 -1.78 -6.66 21.17
CA LEU A 122 -2.66 -6.66 22.32
C LEU A 122 -2.23 -5.55 23.28
N ASN A 123 -3.10 -4.57 23.47
CA ASN A 123 -2.90 -3.46 24.38
C ASN A 123 -4.02 -3.43 25.41
N SER A 124 -3.62 -3.25 26.68
CA SER A 124 -4.51 -3.02 27.80
C SER A 124 -4.32 -1.61 28.34
N ARG A 125 -5.43 -0.93 28.66
CA ARG A 125 -5.42 0.39 29.30
C ARG A 125 -6.62 0.56 30.23
N LEU A 126 -6.50 1.45 31.21
CA LEU A 126 -7.63 1.86 32.02
C LEU A 126 -8.45 2.94 31.31
N ASN A 127 -9.77 2.87 31.44
CA ASN A 127 -10.65 4.00 31.14
C ASN A 127 -10.87 4.87 32.39
N THR A 128 -11.58 5.99 32.23
CA THR A 128 -11.90 6.92 33.32
C THR A 128 -12.79 6.33 34.41
N ALA A 129 -13.45 5.20 34.14
CA ALA A 129 -14.26 4.45 35.11
C ALA A 129 -13.48 3.33 35.81
N GLY A 130 -12.16 3.21 35.58
CA GLY A 130 -11.32 2.17 36.18
C GLY A 130 -11.46 0.77 35.57
N GLN A 131 -12.14 0.64 34.43
CA GLN A 131 -12.28 -0.63 33.71
C GLN A 131 -11.11 -0.83 32.75
N VAL A 132 -10.72 -2.08 32.51
CA VAL A 132 -9.66 -2.38 31.56
C VAL A 132 -10.23 -2.51 30.15
N VAL A 133 -9.79 -1.64 29.25
CA VAL A 133 -10.10 -1.70 27.83
C VAL A 133 -8.96 -2.42 27.12
N LEU A 134 -9.30 -3.50 26.44
CA LEU A 134 -8.40 -4.28 25.59
C LEU A 134 -8.66 -3.95 24.13
N THR A 135 -7.59 -3.77 23.37
CA THR A 135 -7.63 -3.65 21.90
C THR A 135 -6.52 -4.49 21.28
N TRP A 136 -6.75 -5.05 20.11
CA TRP A 136 -5.77 -5.89 19.40
C TRP A 136 -5.95 -5.77 17.88
N LYS A 137 -5.08 -6.43 17.11
CA LYS A 137 -5.22 -6.62 15.67
C LYS A 137 -5.43 -8.10 15.35
N CYS A 138 -6.39 -8.38 14.48
CA CYS A 138 -6.61 -9.69 13.88
C CYS A 138 -7.64 -9.57 12.74
N THR A 139 -7.70 -10.58 11.86
CA THR A 139 -8.71 -10.67 10.80
C THR A 139 -10.09 -11.06 11.36
N ARG A 140 -11.14 -10.46 10.80
CA ARG A 140 -12.54 -10.86 11.04
C ARG A 140 -13.11 -11.75 9.92
N LYS A 141 -12.30 -12.07 8.90
CA LYS A 141 -12.73 -12.87 7.74
C LYS A 141 -13.08 -14.29 8.17
N GLY A 142 -14.22 -14.79 7.69
CA GLY A 142 -14.69 -16.15 7.96
C GLY A 142 -15.31 -16.31 9.35
N GLY A 143 -15.94 -15.26 9.89
CA GLY A 143 -16.67 -15.32 11.15
C GLY A 143 -15.77 -15.47 12.39
N THR A 144 -14.59 -14.84 12.38
CA THR A 144 -13.65 -14.93 13.51
C THR A 144 -14.22 -14.23 14.75
N SER A 145 -14.24 -14.96 15.88
CA SER A 145 -14.49 -14.42 17.22
C SER A 145 -13.20 -14.46 18.06
N PHE A 146 -13.20 -13.74 19.18
CA PHE A 146 -12.05 -13.57 20.05
C PHE A 146 -12.43 -14.00 21.46
N ASN A 147 -11.70 -14.99 21.98
CA ASN A 147 -11.78 -15.45 23.35
C ASN A 147 -10.76 -14.70 24.19
N ILE A 148 -11.22 -13.94 25.18
CA ILE A 148 -10.37 -13.15 26.06
C ILE A 148 -10.17 -13.94 27.35
N ALA A 149 -8.91 -14.21 27.68
CA ALA A 149 -8.55 -14.85 28.93
C ALA A 149 -7.74 -13.90 29.81
N ARG A 150 -7.96 -13.99 31.12
CA ARG A 150 -7.29 -13.22 32.16
C ARG A 150 -6.67 -14.14 33.20
N ARG A 151 -5.51 -13.74 33.71
CA ARG A 151 -5.00 -14.17 35.01
C ARG A 151 -4.65 -12.95 35.84
N THR A 152 -4.67 -13.12 37.15
CA THR A 152 -4.51 -12.03 38.12
C THR A 152 -3.43 -12.35 39.14
N THR A 153 -2.78 -11.31 39.63
CA THR A 153 -1.81 -11.38 40.72
C THR A 153 -2.31 -10.49 41.84
N ALA A 154 -2.44 -11.02 43.06
CA ALA A 154 -2.83 -10.27 44.25
C ALA A 154 -1.67 -10.26 45.25
N PRO A 155 -1.60 -9.27 46.16
CA PRO A 155 -0.53 -9.21 47.15
C PRO A 155 -0.47 -10.48 47.96
N THR A 156 0.73 -11.04 48.13
CA THR A 156 1.00 -12.25 48.93
C THR A 156 0.32 -13.53 48.44
N GLN A 157 -0.28 -13.54 47.25
CA GLN A 157 -0.94 -14.72 46.66
C GLN A 157 -0.21 -15.21 45.40
N PRO A 158 -0.23 -16.52 45.10
CA PRO A 158 0.26 -17.04 43.81
C PRO A 158 -0.52 -16.45 42.63
N VAL A 159 0.14 -16.34 41.46
CA VAL A 159 -0.50 -15.93 40.21
C VAL A 159 -1.61 -16.92 39.85
N SER A 160 -2.79 -16.42 39.49
CA SER A 160 -3.91 -17.27 39.12
C SER A 160 -3.67 -18.02 37.80
N GLY A 161 -4.44 -19.09 37.58
CA GLY A 161 -4.57 -19.68 36.25
C GLY A 161 -5.23 -18.75 35.24
N TRP A 162 -5.11 -19.08 33.95
CA TRP A 162 -5.84 -18.40 32.88
C TRP A 162 -7.33 -18.77 32.93
N THR A 163 -8.18 -17.77 32.99
CA THR A 163 -9.64 -17.92 33.00
C THR A 163 -10.23 -17.19 31.81
N LEU A 164 -11.19 -17.81 31.10
CA LEU A 164 -11.95 -17.13 30.06
C LEU A 164 -12.89 -16.11 30.73
N ILE A 165 -12.74 -14.84 30.38
CA ILE A 165 -13.54 -13.75 30.96
C ILE A 165 -14.63 -13.23 30.01
N GLY A 166 -14.52 -13.57 28.73
CA GLY A 166 -15.54 -13.20 27.76
C GLY A 166 -15.11 -13.44 26.32
N THR A 167 -16.05 -13.24 25.42
CA THR A 167 -15.83 -13.33 23.98
C THR A 167 -16.18 -11.99 23.32
N SER A 168 -15.57 -11.72 22.16
CA SER A 168 -15.87 -10.53 21.36
C SER A 168 -15.81 -10.87 19.87
N GLU A 169 -16.68 -10.26 19.07
CA GLU A 169 -16.65 -10.37 17.59
C GLU A 169 -15.89 -9.20 16.94
N VAL A 170 -15.48 -8.22 17.76
CA VAL A 170 -14.69 -7.06 17.33
C VAL A 170 -13.36 -7.05 18.04
N GLN A 171 -12.37 -6.32 17.53
CA GLN A 171 -11.03 -6.26 18.10
C GLN A 171 -10.92 -5.35 19.34
N ARG A 172 -11.93 -5.44 20.21
CA ARG A 172 -12.07 -4.66 21.44
C ARG A 172 -12.86 -5.45 22.47
N PHE A 173 -12.45 -5.38 23.73
CA PHE A 173 -13.16 -5.91 24.88
C PHE A 173 -13.02 -4.96 26.07
N ILE A 174 -14.03 -4.88 26.92
CA ILE A 174 -13.98 -4.11 28.17
C ILE A 174 -14.19 -5.09 29.32
N ASP A 175 -13.18 -5.23 30.16
CA ASP A 175 -13.27 -6.02 31.38
C ASP A 175 -13.89 -5.15 32.49
N THR A 176 -15.13 -5.48 32.83
CA THR A 176 -15.90 -4.82 33.89
C THR A 176 -15.94 -5.64 35.18
N ALA A 177 -15.39 -6.86 35.18
CA ALA A 177 -15.47 -7.82 36.26
C ALA A 177 -14.09 -8.04 36.90
N LEU A 178 -13.26 -7.00 36.94
CA LEU A 178 -11.94 -7.03 37.54
C LEU A 178 -12.06 -6.88 39.06
N PRO A 179 -11.55 -7.84 39.87
CA PRO A 179 -11.53 -7.71 41.32
C PRO A 179 -10.67 -6.53 41.79
N VAL A 180 -11.06 -5.92 42.91
CA VAL A 180 -10.27 -4.88 43.59
C VAL A 180 -9.10 -5.50 44.38
N GLY A 181 -8.04 -4.72 44.60
CA GLY A 181 -6.88 -5.15 45.42
C GLY A 181 -5.86 -6.03 44.71
N LEU A 182 -5.86 -6.07 43.38
CA LEU A 182 -4.86 -6.79 42.58
C LEU A 182 -3.59 -5.95 42.39
N GLU A 183 -2.44 -6.61 42.30
CA GLU A 183 -1.18 -5.99 41.87
C GLU A 183 -1.15 -5.81 40.34
N SER A 184 -1.60 -6.84 39.61
CA SER A 184 -1.68 -6.81 38.16
C SER A 184 -2.72 -7.75 37.59
N ALA A 185 -3.13 -7.48 36.35
CA ALA A 185 -3.90 -8.39 35.53
C ALA A 185 -3.20 -8.58 34.19
N THR A 186 -3.05 -9.84 33.77
CA THR A 186 -2.46 -10.21 32.50
C THR A 186 -3.52 -10.82 31.60
N TYR A 187 -3.56 -10.36 30.35
CA TYR A 187 -4.54 -10.74 29.35
C TYR A 187 -3.87 -11.42 28.16
N ARG A 188 -4.61 -12.33 27.52
CA ARG A 188 -4.30 -12.87 26.20
C ARG A 188 -5.58 -13.06 25.41
N VAL A 189 -5.46 -13.01 24.09
CA VAL A 189 -6.58 -13.19 23.17
C VAL A 189 -6.31 -14.39 22.27
N ILE A 190 -7.31 -15.26 22.12
CA ILE A 190 -7.29 -16.38 21.19
C ILE A 190 -8.36 -16.12 20.14
N ALA A 191 -8.00 -16.11 18.86
CA ALA A 191 -8.96 -16.00 17.78
C ALA A 191 -9.51 -17.39 17.44
N SER A 192 -10.82 -17.50 17.21
CA SER A 192 -11.49 -18.75 16.88
C SER A 192 -12.44 -18.58 15.71
N ARG A 193 -12.53 -19.59 14.84
CA ARG A 193 -13.58 -19.74 13.82
C ARG A 193 -13.84 -21.22 13.55
N ALA A 194 -14.74 -21.54 12.63
CA ALA A 194 -15.09 -22.93 12.30
C ALA A 194 -13.86 -23.82 12.00
N GLY A 195 -12.83 -23.26 11.35
CA GLY A 195 -11.58 -23.97 11.03
C GLY A 195 -10.60 -24.16 12.19
N GLY A 196 -10.95 -23.74 13.41
CA GLY A 196 -10.13 -23.92 14.61
C GLY A 196 -9.78 -22.63 15.33
N SER A 197 -8.87 -22.73 16.30
CA SER A 197 -8.40 -21.61 17.12
C SER A 197 -6.94 -21.30 16.83
N SER A 198 -6.58 -20.03 16.94
CA SER A 198 -5.19 -19.57 16.84
C SER A 198 -4.38 -19.99 18.08
N VAL A 199 -3.06 -19.85 17.97
CA VAL A 199 -2.22 -19.71 19.17
C VAL A 199 -2.65 -18.43 19.92
N PRO A 200 -2.55 -18.37 21.26
CA PRO A 200 -2.82 -17.13 21.99
C PRO A 200 -1.88 -16.00 21.55
N SER A 201 -2.37 -14.76 21.65
CA SER A 201 -1.53 -13.57 21.48
C SER A 201 -0.39 -13.53 22.49
N ASP A 202 0.59 -12.68 22.22
CA ASP A 202 1.45 -12.16 23.28
C ASP A 202 0.59 -11.54 24.38
N VAL A 203 1.11 -11.60 25.61
CA VAL A 203 0.38 -11.16 26.79
C VAL A 203 0.46 -9.65 26.96
N SER A 204 -0.62 -9.03 27.43
CA SER A 204 -0.61 -7.65 27.88
C SER A 204 -0.89 -7.60 29.37
N THR A 205 0.01 -6.99 30.14
CA THR A 205 -0.12 -6.84 31.59
C THR A 205 -0.39 -5.39 31.93
N ILE A 206 -1.38 -5.17 32.80
CA ILE A 206 -1.63 -3.90 33.44
C ILE A 206 -1.32 -4.02 34.94
N PHE A 207 -0.58 -3.05 35.46
CA PHE A 207 -0.19 -2.96 36.87
C PHE A 207 -1.05 -1.89 37.56
N PHE A 208 -1.52 -2.18 38.78
CA PHE A 208 -2.39 -1.28 39.55
C PHE A 208 -1.62 -0.54 40.67
N GLY A 209 -0.30 -0.44 40.53
CA GLY A 209 0.61 0.27 41.42
C GLY A 209 2.02 0.31 40.84
N THR A 210 2.93 1.05 41.47
CA THR A 210 4.35 1.13 41.09
C THR A 210 5.14 0.04 41.81
N GLY A 211 5.02 -1.21 41.36
CA GLY A 211 5.98 -2.25 41.78
C GLY A 211 7.37 -1.89 41.24
N ASN A 212 8.42 -1.97 42.07
CA ASN A 212 9.81 -1.69 41.69
C ASN A 212 10.17 -2.42 40.38
N GLN A 213 10.24 -1.68 39.28
CA GLN A 213 10.85 -2.16 38.05
C GLN A 213 12.35 -2.24 38.37
N GLN A 214 12.86 -3.43 38.69
CA GLN A 214 14.30 -3.65 38.68
C GLN A 214 14.73 -3.51 37.22
N GLU A 215 15.31 -2.35 36.93
CA GLU A 215 16.05 -2.06 35.71
C GLU A 215 17.22 -3.04 35.66
N THR A 216 17.15 -4.01 34.74
CA THR A 216 18.27 -4.92 34.47
C THR A 216 19.35 -4.11 33.75
N GLU A 217 20.25 -3.49 34.51
CA GLU A 217 21.50 -2.95 33.96
C GLU A 217 22.42 -4.12 33.56
N ASP A 218 22.26 -4.60 32.32
CA ASP A 218 23.33 -5.29 31.63
C ASP A 218 24.39 -4.26 31.21
N GLY A 219 25.42 -4.11 32.06
CA GLY A 219 26.49 -3.14 31.88
C GLY A 219 27.86 -3.63 32.35
N ASN A 220 28.17 -4.92 32.15
CA ASN A 220 29.54 -5.40 32.29
C ASN A 220 30.40 -4.90 31.12
N SER A 221 31.08 -3.77 31.30
CA SER A 221 32.25 -3.38 30.49
C SER A 221 33.15 -2.40 31.26
N GLY A 222 34.19 -2.98 31.86
CA GLY A 222 35.54 -2.41 31.86
C GLY A 222 35.84 -1.24 32.80
N LEU A 223 36.52 -1.55 33.91
CA LEU A 223 37.63 -0.75 34.45
C LEU A 223 38.39 -1.59 35.49
N THR A 224 39.41 -2.32 35.05
CA THR A 224 40.43 -2.88 35.92
C THR A 224 41.25 -1.73 36.50
N LEU A 225 41.09 -1.44 37.79
CA LEU A 225 42.00 -0.56 38.52
C LEU A 225 43.26 -1.36 38.88
N ALA A 226 44.39 -0.89 38.38
CA ALA A 226 45.70 -1.34 38.82
C ALA A 226 45.98 -0.83 40.25
N ALA A 227 46.37 -1.75 41.13
CA ALA A 227 47.26 -1.54 42.26
C ALA A 227 47.89 -2.88 42.63
#